data_AF-A0A9P9GQ66-F1
#
_entry.id   AF-A0A9P9GQ66-F1
#
_cell.length_a   1.000
_cell.length_b   1.000
_cell.length_c   1.000
_cell.angle_alpha   90.00
_cell.angle_beta   90.00
_cell.angle_gamma   90.00
#
_symmetry.space_group_name_H-M   'P 1'
#
loop_
_entity.id
_entity.type
_entity.pdbx_description
1 polymer ?
#
loop_
_entity_poly.entity_id
_entity_poly.type
_entity_poly.pdbx_seq_one_letter_code
_entity_poly.pdbx_strand_id
1 'polypeptide(L)'
;MAVRAQFENSNEVGVFSTLTNSYALVALGASENFYSVFEAELQDIIPTVRTTIAGTRIIGRMTAGNRKGLLVPTTTTDQELQHLRNSLPDSVRIQRIEERLSALGNVIVTNDHIALVHPDLERETEEIIADVLGVEVFRQTVADNVLVGSYMSLSNQGGLVHPKTPIQDQDELSSLLQVPLVAGSVNRGSNVVGAGMVVNDWLAVTGLDTTATELSVIESVFRLGEGQGPSNINTSMKDTMVEDGYRLFLSWMEKDYVVLKARVGIALLVYMTHPSDLTCLGSGITVAADYTFAAGFHIVAHVIFIPLETQITSFTMSSNEKPQHLEPSKLGTKQYWDDLYTNEITNHAADPSDIGTVWFDDSDAEAKILEFLDGLLDPSDPDSPVLSHDTTTFLDLGCGNGSLLFSLRGEDWSARALGVDYSPQSIALARQITTTKGDLEKPVEFEEWDLIAGPYDPVLNGEQTEGWDVVLDKGTFDAISLSDEKDVQGRRLCECYRERVLPLVRKGGIFLVTSCNWTETELRGWFEKTSEEGFEIVGRVEYRSFSFGGHKGQTISTLCFRRV
;
A
#
# COMPACT_ATOMS: atom_id res chain seq x y z
N MET A 1 10.87 1.44 10.75
CA MET A 1 11.08 1.63 9.29
C MET A 1 11.44 0.27 8.69
N ALA A 2 11.14 0.03 7.42
CA ALA A 2 11.60 -1.17 6.71
C ALA A 2 12.84 -0.87 5.87
N VAL A 3 13.89 -1.67 6.03
CA VAL A 3 15.15 -1.54 5.29
C VAL A 3 15.42 -2.80 4.46
N ARG A 4 16.24 -2.66 3.43
CA ARG A 4 16.64 -3.75 2.54
C ARG A 4 18.06 -4.19 2.83
N ALA A 5 18.28 -5.50 2.82
CA ALA A 5 19.61 -6.10 2.97
C ALA A 5 19.76 -7.31 2.04
N GLN A 6 21.01 -7.67 1.78
CA GLN A 6 21.35 -8.87 1.03
C GLN A 6 22.51 -9.57 1.73
N PHE A 7 22.34 -10.87 2.02
CA PHE A 7 23.43 -11.68 2.56
C PHE A 7 24.16 -12.35 1.41
N GLU A 8 25.40 -11.92 1.14
CA GLU A 8 26.15 -12.33 -0.06
C GLU A 8 25.31 -12.06 -1.33
N ASN A 9 24.79 -13.09 -1.99
CA ASN A 9 23.92 -12.98 -3.17
C ASN A 9 22.49 -13.48 -2.90
N SER A 10 22.09 -13.60 -1.63
CA SER A 10 20.79 -14.10 -1.22
C SER A 10 19.93 -13.01 -0.58
N ASN A 11 18.68 -12.91 -1.05
CA ASN A 11 17.66 -12.01 -0.53
C ASN A 11 16.87 -12.63 0.64
N GLU A 12 17.20 -13.86 1.05
CA GLU A 12 16.54 -14.54 2.16
C GLU A 12 17.17 -14.14 3.51
N VAL A 13 16.98 -12.87 3.90
CA VAL A 13 17.58 -12.28 5.11
C VAL A 13 17.28 -13.08 6.37
N GLY A 14 16.04 -13.53 6.55
CA GLY A 14 15.60 -14.33 7.70
C GLY A 14 16.18 -15.73 7.79
N VAL A 15 16.92 -16.19 6.77
CA VAL A 15 17.75 -17.38 6.89
C VAL A 15 19.02 -17.10 7.70
N PHE A 16 19.56 -15.89 7.61
CA PHE A 16 20.88 -15.52 8.12
C PHE A 16 20.83 -14.60 9.34
N SER A 17 19.64 -14.19 9.77
CA SER A 17 19.45 -13.36 10.95
C SER A 17 18.23 -13.77 11.77
N THR A 18 18.27 -13.43 13.05
CA THR A 18 17.12 -13.47 13.97
C THR A 18 16.99 -12.10 14.61
N LEU A 19 15.81 -11.49 14.56
CA LEU A 19 15.55 -10.20 15.15
C LEU A 19 14.48 -10.33 16.23
N THR A 20 14.74 -9.79 17.41
CA THR A 20 13.79 -9.73 18.52
C THR A 20 13.74 -8.31 19.10
N ASN A 21 12.91 -8.10 20.12
CA ASN A 21 12.85 -6.84 20.86
C ASN A 21 13.99 -6.65 21.89
N SER A 22 14.88 -7.63 22.11
CA SER A 22 15.98 -7.47 23.09
C SER A 22 17.36 -7.88 22.58
N TYR A 23 17.45 -8.54 21.43
CA TYR A 23 18.70 -8.91 20.78
C TYR A 23 18.49 -9.20 19.30
N ALA A 24 19.56 -9.08 18.52
CA ALA A 24 19.63 -9.55 17.15
C ALA A 24 20.78 -10.55 17.01
N LEU A 25 20.56 -11.64 16.26
CA LEU A 25 21.59 -12.58 15.86
C LEU A 25 21.86 -12.41 14.37
N VAL A 26 23.15 -12.40 13.99
CA VAL A 26 23.57 -12.27 12.59
C VAL A 26 24.60 -13.34 12.27
N ALA A 27 24.48 -13.97 11.11
CA ALA A 27 25.39 -15.00 10.66
C ALA A 27 26.83 -14.49 10.56
N LEU A 28 27.77 -15.27 11.09
CA LEU A 28 29.20 -14.99 10.97
C LEU A 28 29.66 -15.14 9.50
N GLY A 29 30.50 -14.21 9.06
CA GLY A 29 31.04 -14.19 7.70
C GLY A 29 30.20 -13.41 6.69
N ALA A 30 29.19 -12.66 7.13
CA ALA A 30 28.51 -11.67 6.29
C ALA A 30 29.48 -10.57 5.82
N SER A 31 29.14 -9.88 4.72
CA SER A 31 29.83 -8.67 4.30
C SER A 31 29.55 -7.52 5.26
N GLU A 32 30.44 -6.53 5.31
CA GLU A 32 30.23 -5.31 6.10
C GLU A 32 28.94 -4.58 5.68
N ASN A 33 28.53 -4.65 4.41
CA ASN A 33 27.25 -4.11 3.95
C ASN A 33 26.05 -4.75 4.65
N PHE A 34 26.12 -6.05 4.98
CA PHE A 34 25.02 -6.71 5.70
C PHE A 34 25.03 -6.31 7.18
N TYR A 35 26.20 -6.28 7.82
CA TYR A 35 26.30 -5.83 9.22
C TYR A 35 25.89 -4.38 9.39
N SER A 36 26.28 -3.50 8.47
CA SER A 36 25.99 -2.07 8.56
C SER A 36 24.49 -1.78 8.57
N VAL A 37 23.66 -2.59 7.91
CA VAL A 37 22.20 -2.41 7.94
C VAL A 37 21.65 -2.66 9.35
N PHE A 38 22.11 -3.71 10.03
CA PHE A 38 21.67 -3.99 11.41
C PHE A 38 22.29 -3.01 12.40
N GLU A 39 23.58 -2.68 12.24
CA GLU A 39 24.28 -1.79 13.17
C GLU A 39 23.78 -0.35 13.07
N ALA A 40 23.50 0.17 11.86
CA ALA A 40 22.97 1.52 11.69
C ALA A 40 21.66 1.74 12.44
N GLU A 41 20.80 0.72 12.51
CA GLU A 41 19.47 0.81 13.12
C GLU A 41 19.43 0.33 14.58
N LEU A 42 20.34 -0.56 15.00
CA LEU A 42 20.25 -1.27 16.29
C LEU A 42 21.40 -1.00 17.27
N GLN A 43 22.53 -0.42 16.84
CA GLN A 43 23.78 -0.39 17.62
C GLN A 43 23.63 0.17 19.04
N ASP A 44 22.72 1.12 19.26
CA ASP A 44 22.50 1.75 20.56
C ASP A 44 21.25 1.22 21.31
N ILE A 45 20.48 0.30 20.72
CA ILE A 45 19.19 -0.15 21.24
C ILE A 45 19.26 -1.59 21.77
N ILE A 46 19.79 -2.52 20.96
CA ILE A 46 19.89 -3.94 21.31
C ILE A 46 21.22 -4.54 20.83
N PRO A 47 21.79 -5.52 21.56
CA PRO A 47 23.02 -6.19 21.14
C PRO A 47 22.80 -6.97 19.84
N THR A 48 23.67 -6.72 18.87
CA THR A 48 23.76 -7.49 17.61
C THR A 48 24.91 -8.48 17.73
N VAL A 49 24.60 -9.78 17.80
CA VAL A 49 25.56 -10.84 18.07
C VAL A 49 25.87 -11.60 16.80
N ARG A 50 27.13 -11.51 16.35
CA ARG A 50 27.65 -12.26 15.21
C ARG A 50 27.99 -13.68 15.68
N THR A 51 27.35 -14.70 15.11
CA THR A 51 27.51 -16.09 15.57
C THR A 51 27.30 -17.12 14.47
N THR A 52 27.69 -18.36 14.75
CA THR A 52 27.24 -19.56 14.03
C THR A 52 26.36 -20.39 14.95
N ILE A 53 25.56 -21.30 14.37
CA ILE A 53 24.76 -22.26 15.12
C ILE A 53 25.02 -23.63 14.52
N ALA A 54 25.52 -24.56 15.34
CA ALA A 54 25.96 -25.88 14.90
C ALA A 54 27.02 -25.82 13.77
N GLY A 55 27.89 -24.81 13.80
CA GLY A 55 28.89 -24.56 12.75
C GLY A 55 28.31 -24.07 11.41
N THR A 56 27.02 -23.70 11.36
CA THR A 56 26.35 -23.23 10.15
C THR A 56 26.07 -21.72 10.20
N ARG A 57 25.87 -21.14 9.01
CA ARG A 57 25.52 -19.72 8.83
C ARG A 57 24.01 -19.45 8.72
N ILE A 58 23.19 -20.50 8.65
CA ILE A 58 21.72 -20.40 8.51
C ILE A 58 21.04 -20.18 9.88
N ILE A 59 21.61 -19.28 10.68
CA ILE A 59 21.26 -19.12 12.09
C ILE A 59 19.78 -18.77 12.29
N GLY A 60 19.19 -17.96 11.41
CA GLY A 60 17.78 -17.58 11.48
C GLY A 60 16.82 -18.76 11.32
N ARG A 61 17.22 -19.81 10.58
CA ARG A 61 16.45 -21.04 10.49
C ARG A 61 16.72 -22.02 11.62
N MET A 62 17.92 -22.00 12.18
CA MET A 62 18.30 -22.92 13.24
C MET A 62 17.76 -22.50 14.60
N THR A 63 17.41 -21.23 14.80
CA THR A 63 16.97 -20.70 16.11
C THR A 63 15.58 -20.08 16.05
N ALA A 64 14.91 -20.04 17.20
CA ALA A 64 13.68 -19.29 17.39
C ALA A 64 13.73 -18.61 18.78
N GLY A 65 13.25 -17.38 18.88
CA GLY A 65 13.34 -16.63 20.13
C GLY A 65 12.51 -15.37 20.13
N ASN A 66 12.25 -14.88 21.34
CA ASN A 66 11.58 -13.61 21.60
C ASN A 66 12.42 -12.80 22.60
N ARG A 67 11.89 -11.72 23.17
CA ARG A 67 12.68 -10.88 24.10
C ARG A 67 13.13 -11.60 25.38
N LYS A 68 12.49 -12.71 25.75
CA LYS A 68 12.64 -13.43 27.04
C LYS A 68 13.54 -14.66 26.91
N GLY A 69 13.57 -15.30 25.74
CA GLY A 69 14.28 -16.55 25.56
C GLY A 69 14.76 -16.80 24.14
N LEU A 70 15.75 -17.68 24.02
CA LEU A 70 16.34 -18.13 22.76
C LEU A 70 16.44 -19.66 22.77
N LEU A 71 15.85 -20.29 21.77
CA LEU A 71 15.92 -21.73 21.53
C LEU A 71 16.97 -22.02 20.46
N VAL A 72 17.86 -22.95 20.78
CA VAL A 72 18.94 -23.40 19.87
C VAL A 72 18.91 -24.93 19.76
N PRO A 73 19.35 -25.51 18.63
CA PRO A 73 19.32 -26.96 18.44
C PRO A 73 20.34 -27.66 19.35
N THR A 74 20.13 -28.95 19.63
CA THR A 74 21.07 -29.79 20.39
C THR A 74 22.48 -29.84 19.79
N THR A 75 22.60 -29.66 18.48
CA THR A 75 23.87 -29.64 17.74
C THR A 75 24.68 -28.35 17.92
N THR A 76 24.13 -27.34 18.59
CA THR A 76 24.86 -26.10 18.92
C THR A 76 26.03 -26.41 19.84
N THR A 77 27.24 -25.98 19.48
CA THR A 77 28.45 -26.28 20.24
C THR A 77 28.48 -25.54 21.58
N ASP A 78 29.27 -26.01 22.55
CA ASP A 78 29.43 -25.32 23.83
C ASP A 78 30.11 -23.96 23.70
N GLN A 79 30.98 -23.80 22.68
CA GLN A 79 31.63 -22.52 22.38
C GLN A 79 30.62 -21.49 21.86
N GLU A 80 29.76 -21.87 20.91
CA GLU A 80 28.66 -21.01 20.42
C GLU A 80 27.71 -20.65 21.56
N LEU A 81 27.34 -21.62 22.41
CA LEU A 81 26.45 -21.38 23.54
C LEU A 81 27.06 -20.43 24.57
N GLN A 82 28.36 -20.56 24.86
CA GLN A 82 29.06 -19.66 25.77
C GLN A 82 29.19 -18.25 25.19
N HIS A 83 29.46 -18.14 23.89
CA HIS A 83 29.50 -16.86 23.17
C HIS A 83 28.15 -16.14 23.27
N LEU A 84 27.05 -16.84 22.96
CA LEU A 84 25.69 -16.30 23.10
C LEU A 84 25.41 -15.83 24.54
N ARG A 85 25.73 -16.63 25.55
CA ARG A 85 25.53 -16.24 26.97
C ARG A 85 26.33 -15.01 27.40
N ASN A 86 27.51 -14.80 26.81
CA ASN A 86 28.34 -13.65 27.14
C ASN A 86 27.87 -12.37 26.42
N SER A 87 27.16 -12.49 25.30
CA SER A 87 26.76 -11.37 24.45
C SER A 87 25.30 -10.95 24.59
N LEU A 88 24.41 -11.86 25.00
CA LEU A 88 22.99 -11.56 25.21
C LEU A 88 22.75 -11.01 26.62
N PRO A 89 21.67 -10.24 26.83
CA PRO A 89 21.28 -9.78 28.17
C PRO A 89 20.97 -10.95 29.11
N ASP A 90 21.32 -10.82 30.40
CA ASP A 90 21.08 -11.84 31.43
C ASP A 90 19.60 -12.24 31.58
N SER A 91 18.68 -11.38 31.14
CA SER A 91 17.25 -11.65 31.11
C SER A 91 16.84 -12.70 30.08
N VAL A 92 17.68 -12.98 29.09
CA VAL A 92 17.37 -13.91 28.00
C VAL A 92 17.78 -15.33 28.39
N ARG A 93 16.80 -16.22 28.54
CA ARG A 93 17.05 -17.63 28.82
C ARG A 93 17.40 -18.39 27.54
N ILE A 94 18.61 -18.92 27.46
CA ILE A 94 19.07 -19.72 26.32
C ILE A 94 18.96 -21.21 26.64
N GLN A 95 18.21 -21.95 25.82
CA GLN A 95 17.96 -23.38 26.01
C GLN A 95 18.23 -24.19 24.73
N ARG A 96 18.97 -25.30 24.88
CA ARG A 96 19.07 -26.33 23.84
C ARG A 96 17.81 -27.17 23.83
N ILE A 97 17.25 -27.42 22.66
CA ILE A 97 16.06 -28.24 22.47
C ILE A 97 16.30 -29.31 21.40
N GLU A 98 15.83 -30.52 21.67
CA GLU A 98 15.83 -31.61 20.71
C GLU A 98 14.51 -31.57 19.94
N GLU A 99 14.61 -31.39 18.63
CA GLU A 99 13.49 -31.34 17.69
C GLU A 99 13.98 -32.07 16.42
N ARG A 100 13.14 -32.94 15.84
CA ARG A 100 13.51 -33.87 14.77
C ARG A 100 12.71 -33.68 13.47
N LEU A 101 11.63 -32.89 13.50
CA LEU A 101 10.79 -32.60 12.35
C LEU A 101 11.50 -31.68 11.36
N SER A 102 12.10 -30.59 11.84
CA SER A 102 12.83 -29.63 11.00
C SER A 102 13.76 -28.74 11.83
N ALA A 103 14.21 -27.63 11.27
CA ALA A 103 14.94 -26.60 12.00
C ALA A 103 13.97 -25.72 12.80
N LEU A 104 14.39 -25.27 13.99
CA LEU A 104 13.53 -24.57 14.95
C LEU A 104 12.83 -23.34 14.36
N GLY A 105 13.54 -22.53 13.59
CA GLY A 105 13.00 -21.33 12.92
C GLY A 105 12.07 -21.64 11.74
N ASN A 106 11.89 -22.90 11.35
CA ASN A 106 10.85 -23.31 10.39
C ASN A 106 9.58 -23.79 11.10
N VAL A 107 9.74 -24.44 12.27
CA VAL A 107 8.62 -25.05 13.02
C VAL A 107 8.03 -24.14 14.07
N ILE A 108 8.68 -23.01 14.39
CA ILE A 108 8.23 -22.04 15.40
C ILE A 108 8.21 -20.64 14.79
N VAL A 109 7.11 -19.92 14.98
CA VAL A 109 7.01 -18.47 14.84
C VAL A 109 6.47 -17.90 16.15
N THR A 110 7.07 -16.83 16.67
CA THR A 110 6.77 -16.33 18.01
C THR A 110 6.90 -14.81 18.07
N ASN A 111 6.06 -14.20 18.91
CA ASN A 111 6.30 -12.86 19.45
C ASN A 111 6.54 -12.93 20.96
N ASP A 112 6.37 -11.84 21.70
CA ASP A 112 6.60 -11.81 23.14
C ASP A 112 5.46 -12.39 23.99
N HIS A 113 4.33 -12.73 23.36
CA HIS A 113 3.09 -13.15 24.01
C HIS A 113 2.64 -14.56 23.62
N ILE A 114 2.75 -14.91 22.35
CA ILE A 114 2.22 -16.15 21.75
C ILE A 114 3.25 -16.75 20.78
N ALA A 115 3.25 -18.08 20.66
CA ALA A 115 3.95 -18.83 19.63
C ALA A 115 3.01 -19.75 18.85
N LEU A 116 3.18 -19.80 17.53
CA LEU A 116 2.61 -20.85 16.69
C LEU A 116 3.68 -21.89 16.41
N VAL A 117 3.31 -23.16 16.49
CA VAL A 117 4.22 -24.29 16.28
C VAL A 117 3.64 -25.31 15.31
N HIS A 118 4.55 -26.13 14.75
CA HIS A 118 4.20 -27.26 13.91
C HIS A 118 3.15 -28.19 14.60
N PRO A 119 2.09 -28.63 13.91
CA PRO A 119 1.02 -29.43 14.52
C PRO A 119 1.48 -30.73 15.19
N ASP A 120 2.46 -31.41 14.56
CA ASP A 120 3.01 -32.69 15.04
C ASP A 120 4.17 -32.55 16.04
N LEU A 121 4.43 -31.34 16.57
CA LEU A 121 5.51 -31.13 17.54
C LEU A 121 5.29 -31.99 18.79
N GLU A 122 6.37 -32.56 19.34
CA GLU A 122 6.29 -33.36 20.57
C GLU A 122 5.85 -32.49 21.75
N ARG A 123 5.04 -33.05 22.64
CA ARG A 123 4.49 -32.31 23.79
C ARG A 123 5.59 -31.81 24.74
N GLU A 124 6.66 -32.58 24.92
CA GLU A 124 7.80 -32.16 25.73
C GLU A 124 8.49 -30.92 25.12
N THR A 125 8.68 -30.91 23.80
CA THR A 125 9.21 -29.76 23.06
C THR A 125 8.32 -28.54 23.21
N GLU A 126 7.00 -28.71 23.13
CA GLU A 126 6.00 -27.64 23.34
C GLU A 126 6.09 -27.03 24.75
N GLU A 127 6.17 -27.88 25.78
CA GLU A 127 6.29 -27.44 27.19
C GLU A 127 7.60 -26.65 27.42
N ILE A 128 8.71 -27.06 26.77
CA ILE A 128 9.98 -26.32 26.82
C ILE A 128 9.86 -24.96 26.12
N ILE A 129 9.20 -24.88 24.97
CA ILE A 129 8.98 -23.62 24.24
C ILE A 129 8.20 -22.64 25.11
N ALA A 130 7.09 -23.10 25.71
CA ALA A 130 6.25 -22.28 26.60
C ALA A 130 7.03 -21.77 27.82
N ASP A 131 7.83 -22.61 28.47
CA ASP A 131 8.62 -22.26 29.66
C ASP A 131 9.78 -21.30 29.35
N VAL A 132 10.52 -21.53 28.26
CA VAL A 132 11.69 -20.72 27.91
C VAL A 132 11.31 -19.38 27.33
N LEU A 133 10.33 -19.35 26.43
CA LEU A 133 9.87 -18.12 25.78
C LEU A 133 8.85 -17.36 26.63
N GLY A 134 8.22 -18.01 27.61
CA GLY A 134 7.21 -17.40 28.47
C GLY A 134 5.99 -16.91 27.68
N VAL A 135 5.48 -17.76 26.79
CA VAL A 135 4.37 -17.49 25.85
C VAL A 135 3.39 -18.65 25.84
N GLU A 136 2.15 -18.36 25.43
CA GLU A 136 1.19 -19.42 25.10
C GLU A 136 1.53 -20.04 23.74
N VAL A 137 1.41 -21.35 23.63
CA VAL A 137 1.79 -22.09 22.41
C VAL A 137 0.55 -22.70 21.78
N PHE A 138 0.39 -22.46 20.48
CA PHE A 138 -0.70 -23.03 19.69
C PHE A 138 -0.16 -23.81 18.49
N ARG A 139 -0.71 -25.01 18.28
CA ARG A 139 -0.44 -25.85 17.12
C ARG A 139 -1.32 -25.38 15.97
N GLN A 140 -0.71 -24.92 14.87
CA GLN A 140 -1.47 -24.37 13.75
C GLN A 140 -0.72 -24.54 12.42
N THR A 141 -1.44 -24.37 11.31
CA THR A 141 -0.89 -24.30 9.94
C THR A 141 -1.14 -22.94 9.32
N VAL A 142 -0.31 -22.52 8.37
CA VAL A 142 -0.48 -21.26 7.61
C VAL A 142 -0.61 -21.60 6.13
N ALA A 143 -1.79 -21.33 5.54
CA ALA A 143 -2.13 -21.71 4.16
C ALA A 143 -1.84 -23.20 3.86
N ASP A 144 -2.33 -24.10 4.72
CA ASP A 144 -2.08 -25.54 4.69
C ASP A 144 -0.60 -25.98 4.85
N ASN A 145 0.31 -25.05 5.16
CA ASN A 145 1.70 -25.37 5.41
C ASN A 145 1.95 -25.57 6.91
N VAL A 146 2.64 -26.67 7.23
CA VAL A 146 3.01 -27.04 8.61
C VAL A 146 4.24 -26.29 9.13
N LEU A 147 5.05 -25.72 8.24
CA LEU A 147 6.26 -24.94 8.58
C LEU A 147 5.92 -23.48 8.82
N VAL A 148 5.24 -23.21 9.94
CA VAL A 148 4.73 -21.87 10.27
C VAL A 148 5.81 -20.78 10.27
N GLY A 149 7.02 -21.07 10.74
CA GLY A 149 8.15 -20.11 10.74
C GLY A 149 8.76 -19.84 9.37
N SER A 150 8.47 -20.69 8.38
CA SER A 150 8.84 -20.41 6.99
C SER A 150 7.82 -19.50 6.29
N TYR A 151 6.55 -19.61 6.65
CA TYR A 151 5.42 -19.03 5.94
C TYR A 151 4.70 -17.90 6.71
N MET A 152 5.27 -17.47 7.84
CA MET A 152 4.77 -16.35 8.62
C MET A 152 5.94 -15.56 9.24
N SER A 153 5.80 -14.24 9.28
CA SER A 153 6.63 -13.32 10.05
C SER A 153 5.74 -12.57 11.04
N LEU A 154 6.16 -12.43 12.30
CA LEU A 154 5.30 -11.99 13.40
C LEU A 154 6.05 -11.04 14.35
N SER A 155 5.41 -9.94 14.73
CA SER A 155 5.84 -9.06 15.83
C SER A 155 4.72 -8.93 16.87
N ASN A 156 4.88 -8.03 17.85
CA ASN A 156 3.78 -7.72 18.77
C ASN A 156 2.73 -6.79 18.13
N GLN A 157 3.05 -6.15 17.01
CA GLN A 157 2.19 -5.15 16.36
C GLN A 157 1.34 -5.73 15.22
N GLY A 158 1.83 -6.80 14.58
CA GLY A 158 1.16 -7.41 13.44
C GLY A 158 1.91 -8.63 12.92
N GLY A 159 1.40 -9.21 11.83
CA GLY A 159 2.03 -10.34 11.17
C GLY A 159 1.76 -10.40 9.67
N LEU A 160 2.76 -10.87 8.93
CA LEU A 160 2.68 -11.14 7.50
C LEU A 160 2.62 -12.65 7.29
N VAL A 161 1.57 -13.14 6.63
CA VAL A 161 1.37 -14.56 6.33
C VAL A 161 1.50 -14.84 4.85
N HIS A 162 1.65 -16.13 4.49
CA HIS A 162 1.71 -16.60 3.11
C HIS A 162 0.61 -15.95 2.23
N PRO A 163 0.92 -15.52 0.99
CA PRO A 163 0.01 -14.70 0.16
C PRO A 163 -1.28 -15.42 -0.25
N LYS A 164 -1.32 -16.76 -0.20
CA LYS A 164 -2.52 -17.55 -0.48
C LYS A 164 -3.34 -17.93 0.77
N THR A 165 -3.03 -17.36 1.93
CA THR A 165 -3.80 -17.62 3.15
C THR A 165 -5.23 -17.05 2.98
N PRO A 166 -6.29 -17.86 3.09
CA PRO A 166 -7.66 -17.38 3.01
C PRO A 166 -7.97 -16.29 4.03
N ILE A 167 -8.91 -15.38 3.72
CA ILE A 167 -9.33 -14.33 4.68
C ILE A 167 -9.87 -14.94 5.98
N GLN A 168 -10.62 -16.04 5.88
CA GLN A 168 -11.12 -16.74 7.06
C GLN A 168 -9.97 -17.19 7.99
N ASP A 169 -8.94 -17.83 7.43
CA ASP A 169 -7.77 -18.26 8.19
C ASP A 169 -6.99 -17.06 8.76
N GLN A 170 -6.92 -15.95 8.03
CA GLN A 170 -6.33 -14.70 8.53
C GLN A 170 -7.11 -14.15 9.73
N ASP A 171 -8.44 -14.13 9.67
CA ASP A 171 -9.31 -13.65 10.75
C ASP A 171 -9.23 -14.57 11.98
N GLU A 172 -9.19 -15.89 11.77
CA GLU A 172 -9.02 -16.88 12.83
C GLU A 172 -7.65 -16.74 13.52
N LEU A 173 -6.57 -16.63 12.73
CA LEU A 173 -5.22 -16.41 13.24
C LEU A 173 -5.07 -15.05 13.92
N SER A 174 -5.66 -13.99 13.37
CA SER A 174 -5.66 -12.64 13.95
C SER A 174 -6.39 -12.62 15.29
N SER A 175 -7.53 -13.31 15.38
CA SER A 175 -8.28 -13.50 16.63
C SER A 175 -7.50 -14.35 17.64
N LEU A 176 -6.71 -15.32 17.20
CA LEU A 176 -5.88 -16.12 18.08
C LEU A 176 -4.68 -15.31 18.62
N LEU A 177 -3.98 -14.60 17.73
CA LEU A 177 -2.75 -13.89 18.05
C LEU A 177 -2.99 -12.50 18.65
N GLN A 178 -4.22 -11.98 18.57
CA GLN A 178 -4.61 -10.64 19.02
C GLN A 178 -3.82 -9.51 18.34
N VAL A 179 -3.36 -9.73 17.10
CA VAL A 179 -2.64 -8.76 16.27
C VAL A 179 -3.15 -8.83 14.83
N PRO A 180 -3.17 -7.70 14.09
CA PRO A 180 -3.59 -7.68 12.69
C PRO A 180 -2.67 -8.55 11.82
N LEU A 181 -3.28 -9.33 10.92
CA LEU A 181 -2.57 -10.15 9.95
C LEU A 181 -2.94 -9.75 8.53
N VAL A 182 -1.95 -9.77 7.66
CA VAL A 182 -2.13 -9.54 6.22
C VAL A 182 -1.41 -10.64 5.44
N ALA A 183 -2.07 -11.18 4.43
CA ALA A 183 -1.43 -12.03 3.44
C ALA A 183 -0.64 -11.18 2.43
N GLY A 184 0.64 -11.49 2.25
CA GLY A 184 1.50 -10.76 1.32
C GLY A 184 2.75 -11.53 0.94
N SER A 185 3.58 -10.94 0.10
CA SER A 185 4.84 -11.50 -0.37
C SER A 185 6.02 -10.61 0.01
N VAL A 186 7.21 -11.15 -0.15
CA VAL A 186 8.50 -10.47 -0.02
C VAL A 186 9.36 -10.81 -1.24
N ASN A 187 10.45 -10.09 -1.49
CA ASN A 187 11.39 -10.44 -2.57
C ASN A 187 10.73 -10.63 -3.94
N ARG A 188 9.86 -9.69 -4.35
CA ARG A 188 9.22 -9.68 -5.67
C ARG A 188 8.33 -10.89 -5.92
N GLY A 189 7.48 -11.20 -4.94
CA GLY A 189 6.47 -12.27 -5.05
C GLY A 189 6.87 -13.60 -4.39
N SER A 190 7.97 -13.67 -3.65
CA SER A 190 8.30 -14.85 -2.85
C SER A 190 7.26 -15.05 -1.75
N ASN A 191 6.78 -16.28 -1.64
CA ASN A 191 5.76 -16.67 -0.68
C ASN A 191 6.36 -17.20 0.64
N VAL A 192 7.69 -17.32 0.73
CA VAL A 192 8.41 -17.77 1.93
C VAL A 192 8.75 -16.57 2.80
N VAL A 193 7.71 -15.94 3.36
CA VAL A 193 7.82 -14.65 4.06
C VAL A 193 8.81 -14.69 5.23
N GLY A 194 8.86 -15.78 6.00
CA GLY A 194 9.82 -15.91 7.10
C GLY A 194 11.27 -16.09 6.64
N ALA A 195 11.51 -16.38 5.35
CA ALA A 195 12.86 -16.43 4.78
C ALA A 195 13.30 -15.04 4.33
N GLY A 196 12.39 -14.30 3.70
CA GLY A 196 12.73 -13.06 3.03
C GLY A 196 12.84 -11.86 3.96
N MET A 197 12.39 -11.97 5.21
CA MET A 197 12.47 -10.86 6.16
C MET A 197 12.59 -11.29 7.62
N VAL A 198 13.04 -10.36 8.45
CA VAL A 198 12.94 -10.40 9.92
C VAL A 198 12.33 -9.10 10.42
N VAL A 199 11.63 -9.13 11.54
CA VAL A 199 10.91 -7.97 12.07
C VAL A 199 10.87 -7.98 13.59
N ASN A 200 10.94 -6.80 14.19
CA ASN A 200 10.55 -6.55 15.57
C ASN A 200 9.58 -5.35 15.61
N ASP A 201 9.33 -4.79 16.80
CA ASP A 201 8.30 -3.75 16.94
C ASP A 201 8.67 -2.38 16.31
N TRP A 202 9.93 -2.17 15.87
CA TRP A 202 10.38 -0.88 15.30
C TRP A 202 11.21 -0.98 14.02
N LEU A 203 11.72 -2.16 13.68
CA LEU A 203 12.55 -2.42 12.52
C LEU A 203 12.06 -3.67 11.78
N ALA A 204 11.94 -3.55 10.46
CA ALA A 204 11.88 -4.70 9.55
C ALA A 204 13.09 -4.68 8.63
N VAL A 205 13.74 -5.83 8.45
CA VAL A 205 14.81 -6.01 7.47
C VAL A 205 14.35 -7.04 6.46
N THR A 206 14.28 -6.64 5.19
CA THR A 206 13.77 -7.43 4.06
C THR A 206 14.88 -7.68 3.04
N GLY A 207 14.70 -8.63 2.13
CA GLY A 207 15.63 -8.84 1.04
C GLY A 207 15.60 -7.72 -0.01
N LEU A 208 16.71 -7.56 -0.74
CA LEU A 208 16.93 -6.45 -1.65
C LEU A 208 15.89 -6.35 -2.78
N ASP A 209 15.34 -7.48 -3.23
CA ASP A 209 14.35 -7.53 -4.31
C ASP A 209 12.93 -7.17 -3.83
N THR A 210 12.72 -6.95 -2.52
CA THR A 210 11.40 -6.61 -1.98
C THR A 210 10.93 -5.29 -2.57
N THR A 211 9.76 -5.30 -3.23
CA THR A 211 9.27 -4.13 -3.98
C THR A 211 8.81 -3.01 -3.05
N ALA A 212 8.62 -1.80 -3.58
CA ALA A 212 8.08 -0.69 -2.80
C ALA A 212 6.65 -0.98 -2.28
N THR A 213 5.84 -1.71 -3.06
CA THR A 213 4.50 -2.15 -2.66
C THR A 213 4.55 -3.17 -1.53
N GLU A 214 5.43 -4.17 -1.62
CA GLU A 214 5.66 -5.13 -0.53
C GLU A 214 6.15 -4.42 0.74
N LEU A 215 7.09 -3.47 0.61
CA LEU A 215 7.54 -2.66 1.76
C LEU A 215 6.41 -1.84 2.38
N SER A 216 5.56 -1.21 1.58
CA SER A 216 4.43 -0.42 2.10
C SER A 216 3.45 -1.28 2.91
N VAL A 217 3.15 -2.50 2.44
CA VAL A 217 2.33 -3.47 3.16
C VAL A 217 3.00 -3.88 4.47
N ILE A 218 4.30 -4.17 4.44
CA ILE A 218 5.10 -4.53 5.62
C ILE A 218 5.09 -3.39 6.65
N GLU A 219 5.38 -2.15 6.23
CA GLU A 219 5.41 -1.01 7.13
C GLU A 219 4.03 -0.74 7.75
N SER A 220 2.96 -0.93 6.98
CA SER A 220 1.58 -0.78 7.47
C SER A 220 1.21 -1.85 8.50
N VAL A 221 1.36 -3.14 8.18
CA VAL A 221 0.90 -4.23 9.06
C VAL A 221 1.69 -4.29 10.36
N PHE A 222 3.00 -4.00 10.30
CA PHE A 222 3.86 -3.97 11.49
C PHE A 222 3.93 -2.60 12.17
N ARG A 223 3.18 -1.60 11.68
CA ARG A 223 3.10 -0.22 12.22
C ARG A 223 4.45 0.49 12.32
N LEU A 224 5.30 0.27 11.32
CA LEU A 224 6.67 0.79 11.25
C LEU A 224 6.68 2.17 10.60
N GLY A 225 6.42 3.24 11.35
CA GLY A 225 6.45 4.61 10.82
C GLY A 225 5.59 5.62 11.56
N GLU A 226 4.62 5.15 12.35
CA GLU A 226 3.79 5.99 13.21
C GLU A 226 4.54 6.45 14.46
N GLY A 227 5.47 7.40 14.36
CA GLY A 227 5.89 8.26 15.48
C GLY A 227 6.17 7.64 16.87
N GLN A 228 6.46 6.33 16.98
CA GLN A 228 6.71 5.63 18.25
C GLN A 228 8.18 5.81 18.65
N GLY A 229 8.55 7.06 18.93
CA GLY A 229 9.59 7.33 19.91
C GLY A 229 9.04 7.14 21.34
N PRO A 230 9.87 6.90 22.37
CA PRO A 230 9.45 6.48 23.72
C PRO A 230 8.61 7.48 24.55
N SER A 231 8.06 8.54 23.97
CA SER A 231 7.70 9.75 24.71
C SER A 231 6.22 10.18 24.71
N ASN A 232 5.25 9.45 24.14
CA ASN A 232 3.84 9.93 24.12
C ASN A 232 2.76 8.85 24.29
N ILE A 233 2.70 8.17 25.45
CA ILE A 233 1.76 7.06 25.72
C ILE A 233 0.35 7.50 26.16
N ASN A 234 0.07 8.77 26.46
CA ASN A 234 -1.13 9.12 27.26
C ASN A 234 -2.34 9.73 26.54
N THR A 235 -2.36 9.84 25.20
CA THR A 235 -3.48 10.53 24.52
C THR A 235 -4.35 9.63 23.64
N SER A 236 -3.83 8.51 23.11
CA SER A 236 -4.56 7.68 22.12
C SER A 236 -5.52 6.64 22.70
N MET A 237 -5.46 6.36 24.01
CA MET A 237 -6.34 5.36 24.66
C MET A 237 -7.81 5.79 24.75
N LYS A 238 -8.14 7.07 24.53
CA LYS A 238 -9.54 7.54 24.61
C LYS A 238 -10.32 7.39 23.31
N ASP A 239 -9.67 7.48 22.16
CA ASP A 239 -10.36 7.45 20.86
C ASP A 239 -10.66 6.01 20.43
N THR A 240 -9.77 5.05 20.74
CA THR A 240 -9.97 3.61 20.46
C THR A 240 -11.13 3.00 21.26
N MET A 241 -11.36 3.44 22.51
CA MET A 241 -12.48 2.95 23.32
C MET A 241 -13.85 3.42 22.80
N VAL A 242 -13.91 4.55 22.09
CA VAL A 242 -15.14 5.08 21.50
C VAL A 242 -15.46 4.38 20.18
N GLU A 243 -14.43 4.06 19.38
CA GLU A 243 -14.55 3.31 18.12
C GLU A 243 -14.90 1.82 18.33
N ASP A 244 -14.28 1.16 19.31
CA ASP A 244 -14.60 -0.24 19.66
C ASP A 244 -16.00 -0.37 20.27
N GLY A 245 -16.44 0.65 21.03
CA GLY A 245 -17.82 0.76 21.50
C GLY A 245 -18.82 0.91 20.35
N TYR A 246 -18.47 1.68 19.32
CA TYR A 246 -19.26 1.84 18.10
C TYR A 246 -19.34 0.54 17.28
N ARG A 247 -18.22 -0.17 17.10
CA ARG A 247 -18.19 -1.46 16.39
C ARG A 247 -18.95 -2.57 17.12
N LEU A 248 -18.83 -2.66 18.44
CA LEU A 248 -19.59 -3.61 19.26
C LEU A 248 -21.10 -3.31 19.22
N PHE A 249 -21.49 -2.03 19.21
CA PHE A 249 -22.88 -1.61 19.08
C PHE A 249 -23.47 -1.93 17.68
N LEU A 250 -22.70 -1.70 16.61
CA LEU A 250 -23.10 -2.04 15.23
C LEU A 250 -23.20 -3.56 15.02
N SER A 251 -22.28 -4.35 15.58
CA SER A 251 -22.31 -5.82 15.52
C SER A 251 -23.47 -6.41 16.34
N TRP A 252 -23.79 -5.82 17.50
CA TRP A 252 -24.98 -6.18 18.28
C TRP A 252 -26.27 -5.85 17.51
N MET A 253 -26.33 -4.67 16.86
CA MET A 253 -27.45 -4.31 15.98
C MET A 253 -27.60 -5.32 14.83
N GLU A 254 -26.57 -5.69 14.09
CA GLU A 254 -26.70 -6.65 12.98
C GLU A 254 -27.26 -8.02 13.42
N LYS A 255 -26.83 -8.54 14.57
CA LYS A 255 -27.31 -9.83 15.08
C LYS A 255 -28.78 -9.80 15.49
N ASP A 256 -29.23 -8.76 16.20
CA ASP A 256 -30.62 -8.66 16.65
C ASP A 256 -31.56 -8.10 15.55
N TYR A 257 -31.04 -7.34 14.58
CA TYR A 257 -31.76 -6.80 13.42
C TYR A 257 -32.21 -7.91 12.46
N VAL A 258 -31.40 -8.96 12.27
CA VAL A 258 -31.78 -10.15 11.47
C VAL A 258 -32.87 -10.97 12.16
N VAL A 259 -32.84 -11.07 13.50
CA VAL A 259 -33.85 -11.80 14.29
C VAL A 259 -35.19 -11.07 14.34
N LEU A 260 -35.19 -9.73 14.37
CA LEU A 260 -36.44 -8.93 14.35
C LEU A 260 -37.12 -8.92 12.97
N LYS A 261 -36.34 -8.84 11.88
CA LYS A 261 -36.85 -8.89 10.49
C LYS A 261 -37.66 -10.15 10.20
N ALA A 262 -37.33 -11.27 10.85
CA ALA A 262 -37.98 -12.55 10.63
C ALA A 262 -39.38 -12.66 11.27
N ARG A 263 -39.79 -11.75 12.18
CA ARG A 263 -41.06 -11.90 12.93
C ARG A 263 -42.10 -10.81 12.72
N VAL A 264 -41.74 -9.57 12.38
CA VAL A 264 -42.73 -8.49 12.22
C VAL A 264 -42.21 -7.50 11.18
N GLY A 265 -42.82 -7.45 9.99
CA GLY A 265 -42.39 -6.57 8.89
C GLY A 265 -42.53 -5.08 9.20
N ILE A 266 -41.54 -4.50 9.88
CA ILE A 266 -41.47 -3.08 10.28
C ILE A 266 -40.04 -2.58 10.07
N ALA A 267 -39.89 -1.38 9.49
CA ALA A 267 -38.60 -0.68 9.37
C ALA A 267 -38.41 0.28 10.57
N LEU A 268 -37.24 0.25 11.19
CA LEU A 268 -36.84 1.14 12.28
C LEU A 268 -35.82 2.16 11.74
N LEU A 269 -36.02 3.45 12.02
CA LEU A 269 -35.05 4.51 11.73
C LEU A 269 -34.58 5.10 13.07
N VAL A 270 -33.27 5.10 13.33
CA VAL A 270 -32.66 5.68 14.55
C VAL A 270 -31.71 6.79 14.13
N TYR A 271 -31.91 8.01 14.62
CA TYR A 271 -30.99 9.14 14.51
C TYR A 271 -30.36 9.44 15.87
N MET A 272 -29.07 9.76 15.90
CA MET A 272 -28.39 10.40 17.04
C MET A 272 -28.20 11.88 16.71
N THR A 273 -28.81 12.78 17.49
CA THR A 273 -28.59 14.23 17.38
C THR A 273 -28.27 14.84 18.75
N HIS A 274 -27.51 15.93 18.75
CA HIS A 274 -27.26 16.74 19.94
C HIS A 274 -28.59 17.40 20.43
N PRO A 275 -28.81 17.66 21.74
CA PRO A 275 -30.11 18.08 22.28
C PRO A 275 -30.67 19.43 21.77
N SER A 276 -29.96 20.14 20.90
CA SER A 276 -30.33 21.48 20.40
C SER A 276 -31.13 21.49 19.10
N ASP A 277 -31.24 20.37 18.37
CA ASP A 277 -31.78 20.35 16.99
C ASP A 277 -33.21 19.80 16.84
N LEU A 278 -33.95 19.60 17.93
CA LEU A 278 -35.32 19.09 17.91
C LEU A 278 -36.39 20.20 17.78
N THR A 279 -36.41 20.89 16.65
CA THR A 279 -37.58 21.66 16.21
C THR A 279 -37.79 21.48 14.72
N CYS A 280 -38.39 20.36 14.30
CA CYS A 280 -39.16 20.19 13.04
C CYS A 280 -39.35 18.70 12.71
N LEU A 281 -40.17 17.96 13.44
CA LEU A 281 -40.77 16.72 12.90
C LEU A 281 -42.23 16.60 13.37
N GLY A 282 -43.14 16.66 12.41
CA GLY A 282 -44.59 16.59 12.61
C GLY A 282 -45.09 15.19 12.98
N SER A 283 -46.21 15.18 13.70
CA SER A 283 -47.14 14.08 14.02
C SER A 283 -46.68 12.64 13.71
N GLY A 284 -45.96 12.04 14.66
CA GLY A 284 -45.73 10.60 14.80
C GLY A 284 -45.81 10.19 16.28
N ILE A 285 -46.24 8.96 16.58
CA ILE A 285 -46.32 8.45 17.96
C ILE A 285 -44.92 8.10 18.45
N THR A 286 -44.44 8.83 19.47
CA THR A 286 -43.15 8.60 20.13
C THR A 286 -43.33 7.65 21.33
N VAL A 287 -42.58 6.55 21.37
CA VAL A 287 -42.40 5.76 22.61
C VAL A 287 -40.93 5.88 23.01
N ALA A 288 -40.68 6.41 24.20
CA ALA A 288 -39.34 6.48 24.79
C ALA A 288 -39.09 5.21 25.62
N ALA A 289 -37.91 4.62 25.46
CA ALA A 289 -37.42 3.56 26.34
C ALA A 289 -36.05 3.99 26.90
N ASP A 290 -35.95 4.06 28.22
CA ASP A 290 -34.72 4.39 28.94
C ASP A 290 -33.86 3.15 29.14
N TYR A 291 -32.59 3.20 28.74
CA TYR A 291 -31.61 2.16 29.04
C TYR A 291 -30.38 2.77 29.75
N THR A 292 -29.94 2.12 30.82
CA THR A 292 -28.75 2.51 31.59
C THR A 292 -27.69 1.42 31.47
N PHE A 293 -26.54 1.74 30.90
CA PHE A 293 -25.38 0.82 30.80
C PHE A 293 -24.38 1.07 31.94
N ALA A 294 -23.60 0.04 32.28
CA ALA A 294 -22.73 -0.04 33.47
C ALA A 294 -21.53 0.95 33.52
N ALA A 295 -21.52 1.99 32.67
CA ALA A 295 -20.51 3.06 32.65
C ALA A 295 -21.11 4.47 32.77
N GLY A 296 -22.39 4.62 33.15
CA GLY A 296 -22.98 5.93 33.52
C GLY A 296 -23.35 6.84 32.35
N PHE A 297 -23.39 6.35 31.10
CA PHE A 297 -23.90 7.10 29.95
C PHE A 297 -25.40 6.86 29.76
N HIS A 298 -26.16 7.94 29.63
CA HIS A 298 -27.59 7.93 29.27
C HIS A 298 -27.75 8.21 27.77
N ILE A 299 -28.40 7.31 27.04
CA ILE A 299 -28.78 7.53 25.63
C ILE A 299 -30.31 7.41 25.55
N VAL A 300 -30.97 8.44 25.03
CA VAL A 300 -32.41 8.45 24.76
C VAL A 300 -32.61 8.19 23.27
N ALA A 301 -33.26 7.07 22.91
CA ALA A 301 -33.60 6.74 21.53
C ALA A 301 -35.08 7.05 21.26
N HIS A 302 -35.37 7.75 20.15
CA HIS A 302 -36.72 8.00 19.68
C HIS A 302 -37.07 7.07 18.51
N VAL A 303 -38.20 6.37 18.59
CA VAL A 303 -38.69 5.46 17.53
C VAL A 303 -39.89 6.11 16.82
N ILE A 304 -39.85 6.17 15.48
CA ILE A 304 -40.96 6.68 14.63
C ILE A 304 -41.43 5.55 13.71
N PHE A 305 -42.76 5.32 13.63
CA PHE A 305 -43.39 4.33 12.75
C PHE A 305 -43.91 4.99 11.46
N ILE A 306 -43.61 4.43 10.28
CA ILE A 306 -44.17 4.85 8.98
C ILE A 306 -44.80 3.64 8.24
N PRO A 307 -46.01 3.73 7.67
CA PRO A 307 -46.67 2.61 6.96
C PRO A 307 -46.12 2.38 5.55
N LEU A 308 -46.07 1.11 5.13
CA LEU A 308 -45.44 0.65 3.89
C LEU A 308 -46.49 0.43 2.78
N GLU A 309 -46.61 1.35 1.83
CA GLU A 309 -47.41 1.11 0.61
C GLU A 309 -46.99 2.04 -0.55
N THR A 310 -45.93 1.69 -1.31
CA THR A 310 -45.89 1.87 -2.79
C THR A 310 -44.65 1.21 -3.43
N GLN A 311 -44.94 0.23 -4.29
CA GLN A 311 -44.23 -0.25 -5.48
C GLN A 311 -42.70 -0.49 -5.48
N ILE A 312 -42.38 -1.78 -5.66
CA ILE A 312 -41.11 -2.32 -6.16
C ILE A 312 -40.98 -1.92 -7.64
N THR A 313 -40.05 -1.02 -7.93
CA THR A 313 -39.42 -0.90 -9.26
C THR A 313 -37.91 -0.76 -9.05
N SER A 314 -37.16 -1.53 -9.84
CA SER A 314 -35.70 -1.67 -9.88
C SER A 314 -34.92 -0.43 -9.41
N PHE A 315 -34.18 -0.58 -8.30
CA PHE A 315 -33.10 0.33 -7.94
C PHE A 315 -31.86 -0.06 -8.76
N THR A 316 -31.64 0.60 -9.88
CA THR A 316 -30.30 0.82 -10.42
C THR A 316 -29.61 1.81 -9.49
N MET A 317 -28.48 1.42 -8.86
CA MET A 317 -27.63 2.35 -8.14
C MET A 317 -27.09 3.39 -9.12
N SER A 318 -27.59 4.62 -9.05
CA SER A 318 -26.86 5.79 -9.56
C SER A 318 -25.84 6.17 -8.49
N SER A 319 -24.59 5.72 -8.65
CA SER A 319 -23.46 6.18 -7.85
C SER A 319 -23.11 7.60 -8.25
N ASN A 320 -23.58 8.58 -7.48
CA ASN A 320 -23.27 10.00 -7.70
C ASN A 320 -22.65 10.62 -6.43
N GLU A 321 -21.90 9.84 -5.67
CA GLU A 321 -21.08 10.33 -4.56
C GLU A 321 -19.64 10.48 -5.05
N LYS A 322 -19.07 11.68 -4.89
CA LYS A 322 -17.67 11.96 -5.24
C LYS A 322 -16.74 11.07 -4.39
N PRO A 323 -15.62 10.59 -4.93
CA PRO A 323 -14.66 9.78 -4.17
C PRO A 323 -14.12 10.53 -2.94
N GLN A 324 -13.86 9.81 -1.86
CA GLN A 324 -13.28 10.38 -0.64
C GLN A 324 -11.81 10.76 -0.87
N HIS A 325 -11.38 11.91 -0.33
CA HIS A 325 -10.00 12.36 -0.45
C HIS A 325 -8.99 11.39 0.16
N LEU A 326 -7.85 11.24 -0.50
CA LEU A 326 -6.70 10.52 0.05
C LEU A 326 -6.05 11.32 1.19
N GLU A 327 -5.46 10.59 2.12
CA GLU A 327 -4.61 11.18 3.15
C GLU A 327 -3.34 11.77 2.53
N PRO A 328 -2.93 12.98 2.93
CA PRO A 328 -1.73 13.59 2.39
C PRO A 328 -0.45 12.78 2.68
N SER A 329 0.50 12.84 1.76
CA SER A 329 1.80 12.16 1.92
C SER A 329 2.95 12.97 1.34
N LYS A 330 4.18 12.52 1.60
CA LYS A 330 5.38 13.16 1.02
C LYS A 330 5.36 13.18 -0.52
N LEU A 331 4.76 12.16 -1.14
CA LEU A 331 4.60 12.08 -2.60
C LEU A 331 3.68 13.17 -3.17
N GLY A 332 2.88 13.83 -2.33
CA GLY A 332 2.06 14.97 -2.74
C GLY A 332 2.75 16.33 -2.63
N THR A 333 4.02 16.37 -2.25
CA THR A 333 4.77 17.62 -2.04
C THR A 333 5.70 17.91 -3.21
N LYS A 334 5.73 19.16 -3.68
CA LYS A 334 6.70 19.60 -4.71
C LYS A 334 8.14 19.32 -4.31
N GLN A 335 8.46 19.50 -3.02
CA GLN A 335 9.82 19.30 -2.49
C GLN A 335 10.32 17.86 -2.70
N TYR A 336 9.47 16.86 -2.46
CA TYR A 336 9.85 15.46 -2.67
C TYR A 336 10.28 15.21 -4.13
N TRP A 337 9.50 15.73 -5.08
CA TRP A 337 9.76 15.57 -6.51
C TRP A 337 11.00 16.34 -6.96
N ASP A 338 11.16 17.59 -6.50
CA ASP A 338 12.38 18.37 -6.78
C ASP A 338 13.64 17.66 -6.27
N ASP A 339 13.59 17.06 -5.07
CA ASP A 339 14.71 16.29 -4.49
C ASP A 339 14.99 15.01 -5.27
N LEU A 340 13.94 14.28 -5.68
CA LEU A 340 14.06 13.09 -6.52
C LEU A 340 14.75 13.43 -7.84
N TYR A 341 14.23 14.41 -8.59
CA TYR A 341 14.78 14.79 -9.89
C TYR A 341 16.19 15.38 -9.78
N THR A 342 16.53 16.07 -8.68
CA THR A 342 17.91 16.52 -8.42
C THR A 342 18.88 15.35 -8.32
N ASN A 343 18.49 14.28 -7.64
CA ASN A 343 19.29 13.07 -7.54
C ASN A 343 19.39 12.37 -8.91
N GLU A 344 18.30 12.29 -9.66
CA GLU A 344 18.26 11.64 -10.98
C GLU A 344 19.11 12.37 -12.03
N ILE A 345 19.13 13.72 -12.02
CA ILE A 345 20.06 14.52 -12.84
C ILE A 345 21.51 14.14 -12.55
N THR A 346 21.84 13.98 -11.27
CA THR A 346 23.19 13.62 -10.83
C THR A 346 23.54 12.20 -11.28
N ASN A 347 22.60 11.27 -11.15
CA ASN A 347 22.75 9.89 -11.58
C ASN A 347 22.92 9.79 -13.10
N HIS A 348 22.06 10.44 -13.88
CA HIS A 348 22.15 10.45 -15.35
C HIS A 348 23.46 11.09 -15.84
N ALA A 349 23.96 12.12 -15.15
CA ALA A 349 25.26 12.71 -15.46
C ALA A 349 26.43 11.73 -15.21
N ALA A 350 26.30 10.83 -14.23
CA ALA A 350 27.29 9.80 -13.93
C ALA A 350 27.16 8.55 -14.83
N ASP A 351 25.93 8.18 -15.17
CA ASP A 351 25.59 7.05 -16.04
C ASP A 351 24.45 7.46 -17.00
N PRO A 352 24.76 7.79 -18.27
CA PRO A 352 23.75 8.21 -19.24
C PRO A 352 22.71 7.13 -19.60
N SER A 353 22.89 5.88 -19.14
CA SER A 353 21.87 4.82 -19.27
C SER A 353 20.80 4.87 -18.18
N ASP A 354 21.07 5.54 -17.06
CA ASP A 354 20.09 5.78 -16.00
C ASP A 354 19.21 6.97 -16.39
N ILE A 355 17.99 6.70 -16.85
CA ILE A 355 17.02 7.74 -17.25
C ILE A 355 16.16 8.22 -16.09
N GLY A 356 16.49 7.88 -14.84
CA GLY A 356 15.67 8.17 -13.66
C GLY A 356 14.43 7.28 -13.55
N THR A 357 13.56 7.62 -12.61
CA THR A 357 12.37 6.83 -12.27
C THR A 357 11.34 6.90 -13.39
N VAL A 358 11.00 5.75 -13.97
CA VAL A 358 9.84 5.61 -14.86
C VAL A 358 8.65 5.13 -14.04
N TRP A 359 7.70 6.03 -13.81
CA TRP A 359 6.50 5.67 -13.05
C TRP A 359 5.66 4.61 -13.77
N PHE A 360 5.25 3.61 -13.01
CA PHE A 360 4.47 2.42 -13.43
C PHE A 360 5.16 1.48 -14.44
N ASP A 361 6.49 1.52 -14.54
CA ASP A 361 7.28 0.59 -15.37
C ASP A 361 7.04 -0.88 -15.01
N ASP A 362 6.78 -1.17 -13.73
CA ASP A 362 6.44 -2.51 -13.24
C ASP A 362 5.11 -3.07 -13.79
N SER A 363 4.22 -2.18 -14.23
CA SER A 363 2.94 -2.52 -14.88
C SER A 363 3.01 -2.42 -16.41
N ASP A 364 4.18 -2.14 -16.98
CA ASP A 364 4.40 -1.93 -18.42
C ASP A 364 3.49 -0.81 -18.98
N ALA A 365 3.29 0.25 -18.19
CA ALA A 365 2.25 1.24 -18.43
C ALA A 365 2.40 1.96 -19.77
N GLU A 366 3.63 2.34 -20.15
CA GLU A 366 3.88 3.05 -21.41
C GLU A 366 3.58 2.19 -22.62
N ALA A 367 4.08 0.94 -22.66
CA ALA A 367 3.81 0.03 -23.77
C ALA A 367 2.32 -0.25 -23.93
N LYS A 368 1.61 -0.39 -22.80
CA LYS A 368 0.16 -0.62 -22.78
C LYS A 368 -0.64 0.61 -23.22
N ILE A 369 -0.20 1.82 -22.87
CA ILE A 369 -0.78 3.08 -23.36
C ILE A 369 -0.57 3.20 -24.87
N LEU A 370 0.63 2.90 -25.38
CA LEU A 370 0.93 2.94 -26.81
C LEU A 370 0.10 1.91 -27.60
N GLU A 371 0.03 0.66 -27.13
CA GLU A 371 -0.83 -0.38 -27.71
C GLU A 371 -2.31 0.07 -27.78
N PHE A 372 -2.78 0.75 -26.74
CA PHE A 372 -4.13 1.29 -26.72
C PHE A 372 -4.31 2.44 -27.72
N LEU A 373 -3.36 3.38 -27.81
CA LEU A 373 -3.41 4.49 -28.77
C LEU A 373 -3.37 3.99 -30.22
N ASP A 374 -2.56 2.97 -30.52
CA ASP A 374 -2.52 2.34 -31.84
C ASP A 374 -3.87 1.68 -32.18
N GLY A 375 -4.55 1.12 -31.19
CA GLY A 375 -5.91 0.60 -31.32
C GLY A 375 -6.95 1.65 -31.71
N LEU A 376 -6.66 2.94 -31.55
CA LEU A 376 -7.53 4.07 -31.91
C LEU A 376 -7.19 4.69 -33.29
N LEU A 377 -6.25 4.12 -34.04
CA LEU A 377 -5.87 4.58 -35.38
C LEU A 377 -6.90 4.17 -36.48
N ASP A 378 -7.74 3.16 -36.25
CA ASP A 378 -8.66 2.58 -37.27
C ASP A 378 -10.16 2.82 -36.95
N PRO A 379 -10.88 3.67 -37.73
CA PRO A 379 -12.16 4.26 -37.37
C PRO A 379 -13.38 3.53 -37.95
N SER A 380 -13.57 2.26 -37.59
CA SER A 380 -14.85 1.59 -37.88
C SER A 380 -16.00 2.05 -36.97
N ASP A 381 -15.69 2.84 -35.93
CA ASP A 381 -16.62 3.48 -35.02
C ASP A 381 -16.67 5.01 -35.27
N PRO A 382 -17.80 5.57 -35.73
CA PRO A 382 -17.93 7.01 -35.96
C PRO A 382 -17.83 7.86 -34.68
N ASP A 383 -17.90 7.25 -33.50
CA ASP A 383 -17.73 7.91 -32.20
C ASP A 383 -16.30 7.77 -31.65
N SER A 384 -15.42 6.95 -32.25
CA SER A 384 -14.03 6.83 -31.80
C SER A 384 -13.19 8.02 -32.31
N PRO A 385 -12.34 8.63 -31.46
CA PRO A 385 -11.41 9.65 -31.91
C PRO A 385 -10.42 9.02 -32.87
N VAL A 386 -10.41 9.52 -34.12
CA VAL A 386 -9.50 9.02 -35.15
C VAL A 386 -8.12 9.61 -34.89
N LEU A 387 -7.20 8.79 -34.41
CA LEU A 387 -5.80 9.16 -34.25
C LEU A 387 -5.01 8.88 -35.53
N SER A 388 -3.82 9.47 -35.65
CA SER A 388 -2.90 9.29 -36.76
C SER A 388 -1.48 9.58 -36.28
N HIS A 389 -0.54 8.66 -36.55
CA HIS A 389 0.87 8.85 -36.22
C HIS A 389 1.42 10.20 -36.69
N ASP A 390 0.97 10.69 -37.86
CA ASP A 390 1.54 11.89 -38.47
C ASP A 390 0.94 13.21 -38.02
N THR A 391 -0.27 13.18 -37.45
CA THR A 391 -1.02 14.42 -37.17
C THR A 391 -1.49 14.55 -35.73
N THR A 392 -1.51 13.46 -34.95
CA THR A 392 -1.96 13.48 -33.55
C THR A 392 -0.95 14.18 -32.65
N THR A 393 -1.39 15.26 -32.01
CA THR A 393 -0.54 16.05 -31.09
C THR A 393 -0.71 15.61 -29.63
N PHE A 394 0.40 15.54 -28.88
CA PHE A 394 0.42 15.04 -27.51
C PHE A 394 0.83 16.11 -26.50
N LEU A 395 0.10 16.19 -25.39
CA LEU A 395 0.51 16.92 -24.17
C LEU A 395 0.64 15.92 -23.02
N ASP A 396 1.81 15.83 -22.40
CA ASP A 396 2.07 14.96 -21.25
C ASP A 396 2.17 15.78 -19.96
N LEU A 397 1.24 15.54 -19.02
CA LEU A 397 1.09 16.27 -17.77
C LEU A 397 1.92 15.61 -16.67
N GLY A 398 2.85 16.37 -16.09
CA GLY A 398 3.85 15.86 -15.14
C GLY A 398 4.77 14.84 -15.80
N CYS A 399 5.44 15.27 -16.87
CA CYS A 399 6.17 14.38 -17.76
C CYS A 399 7.39 13.69 -17.10
N GLY A 400 7.82 14.14 -15.92
CA GLY A 400 8.95 13.53 -15.21
C GLY A 400 10.23 13.56 -16.04
N ASN A 401 10.78 12.38 -16.30
CA ASN A 401 11.96 12.20 -17.15
C ASN A 401 11.67 12.24 -18.67
N GLY A 402 10.40 12.39 -19.08
CA GLY A 402 9.97 12.44 -20.49
C GLY A 402 9.88 11.08 -21.19
N SER A 403 10.03 9.97 -20.44
CA SER A 403 10.02 8.58 -20.96
C SER A 403 8.86 8.30 -21.92
N LEU A 404 7.62 8.61 -21.52
CA LEU A 404 6.42 8.35 -22.32
C LEU A 404 6.45 9.04 -23.69
N LEU A 405 6.91 10.29 -23.74
CA LEU A 405 7.06 11.02 -25.01
C LEU A 405 8.19 10.45 -25.88
N PHE A 406 9.26 9.94 -25.28
CA PHE A 406 10.28 9.23 -26.04
C PHE A 406 9.78 7.89 -26.58
N SER A 407 8.94 7.19 -25.82
CA SER A 407 8.31 5.94 -26.25
C SER A 407 7.35 6.19 -27.42
N LEU A 408 6.57 7.28 -27.40
CA LEU A 408 5.78 7.74 -28.55
C LEU A 408 6.63 7.98 -29.80
N ARG A 409 7.81 8.60 -29.66
CA ARG A 409 8.75 8.78 -30.78
C ARG A 409 9.32 7.46 -31.28
N GLY A 410 9.48 6.46 -30.41
CA GLY A 410 9.91 5.11 -30.79
C GLY A 410 8.89 4.35 -31.63
N GLU A 411 7.60 4.66 -31.47
CA GLU A 411 6.46 4.11 -32.24
C GLU A 411 6.02 5.06 -33.37
N ASP A 412 6.95 5.83 -33.94
CA ASP A 412 6.73 6.71 -35.10
C ASP A 412 5.63 7.77 -34.95
N TRP A 413 5.20 8.13 -33.73
CA TRP A 413 4.30 9.27 -33.52
C TRP A 413 5.06 10.57 -33.74
N SER A 414 4.58 11.35 -34.70
CA SER A 414 5.43 12.23 -35.48
C SER A 414 4.97 13.69 -35.50
N ALA A 415 3.80 13.99 -34.93
CA ALA A 415 3.36 15.37 -34.72
C ALA A 415 3.96 15.98 -33.43
N ARG A 416 3.56 17.23 -33.14
CA ARG A 416 4.02 17.98 -31.96
C ARG A 416 3.72 17.21 -30.67
N ALA A 417 4.73 17.08 -29.81
CA ALA A 417 4.61 16.49 -28.49
C ALA A 417 5.30 17.40 -27.46
N LEU A 418 4.56 17.79 -26.42
CA LEU A 418 5.02 18.67 -25.36
C LEU A 418 4.86 17.97 -24.01
N GLY A 419 5.95 17.88 -23.25
CA GLY A 419 5.94 17.47 -21.86
C GLY A 419 5.98 18.68 -20.94
N VAL A 420 5.12 18.69 -19.93
CA VAL A 420 5.09 19.77 -18.93
C VAL A 420 5.20 19.22 -17.53
N ASP A 421 5.88 19.96 -16.66
CA ASP A 421 6.02 19.62 -15.25
C ASP A 421 6.13 20.90 -14.41
N TYR A 422 5.62 20.88 -13.17
CA TYR A 422 5.75 22.00 -12.24
C TYR A 422 7.13 22.04 -11.56
N SER A 423 7.92 20.97 -11.70
CA SER A 423 9.30 20.88 -11.22
C SER A 423 10.28 21.32 -12.32
N PRO A 424 11.05 22.40 -12.12
CA PRO A 424 12.10 22.77 -13.07
C PRO A 424 13.21 21.70 -13.17
N GLN A 425 13.42 20.91 -12.12
CA GLN A 425 14.36 19.79 -12.11
C GLN A 425 13.88 18.65 -13.02
N SER A 426 12.59 18.34 -13.03
CA SER A 426 12.01 17.38 -13.98
C SER A 426 12.31 17.78 -15.43
N ILE A 427 12.05 19.05 -15.77
CA ILE A 427 12.30 19.59 -17.11
C ILE A 427 13.79 19.57 -17.46
N ALA A 428 14.67 19.86 -16.50
CA ALA A 428 16.11 19.76 -16.70
C ALA A 428 16.54 18.32 -16.98
N LEU A 429 16.03 17.34 -16.24
CA LEU A 429 16.30 15.91 -16.45
C LEU A 429 15.84 15.45 -17.83
N ALA A 430 14.60 15.74 -18.22
CA ALA A 430 14.06 15.34 -19.52
C ALA A 430 14.86 15.93 -20.71
N ARG A 431 15.29 17.20 -20.61
CA ARG A 431 16.17 17.84 -21.61
C ARG A 431 17.57 17.22 -21.63
N GLN A 432 18.11 16.83 -20.47
CA GLN A 432 19.40 16.15 -20.38
C GLN A 432 19.33 14.77 -21.06
N ILE A 433 18.29 13.98 -20.78
CA ILE A 433 18.06 12.67 -21.41
C ILE A 433 17.88 12.82 -22.93
N THR A 434 17.16 13.84 -23.38
CA THR A 434 17.01 14.16 -24.82
C THR A 434 18.37 14.37 -25.47
N THR A 435 19.26 15.11 -24.81
CA THR A 435 20.62 15.37 -25.31
C THR A 435 21.44 14.09 -25.42
N THR A 436 21.29 13.17 -24.46
CA THR A 436 21.98 11.87 -24.44
C THR A 436 21.47 10.91 -25.51
N LYS A 437 20.16 10.87 -25.77
CA LYS A 437 19.55 10.00 -26.79
C LYS A 437 19.98 10.34 -28.22
N GLY A 438 20.58 11.51 -28.44
CA GLY A 438 20.99 12.00 -29.76
C GLY A 438 19.84 12.69 -30.49
N ASP A 439 20.07 13.09 -31.74
CA ASP A 439 19.05 13.75 -32.57
C ASP A 439 17.90 12.77 -32.87
N LEU A 440 16.86 12.81 -32.03
CA LEU A 440 15.56 12.25 -32.38
C LEU A 440 15.16 12.84 -33.74
N GLU A 441 14.71 12.00 -34.68
CA GLU A 441 14.26 12.48 -36.00
C GLU A 441 13.21 13.58 -35.86
N LYS A 442 12.42 13.53 -34.78
CA LYS A 442 11.46 14.55 -34.39
C LYS A 442 11.62 14.96 -32.93
N PRO A 443 11.83 16.26 -32.64
CA PRO A 443 12.07 16.72 -31.28
C PRO A 443 10.84 16.54 -30.39
N VAL A 444 11.09 16.38 -29.10
CA VAL A 444 10.08 16.50 -28.03
C VAL A 444 10.33 17.83 -27.32
N GLU A 445 9.27 18.59 -27.09
CA GLU A 445 9.32 19.86 -26.36
C GLU A 445 9.12 19.60 -24.87
N PHE A 446 9.81 20.38 -24.02
CA PHE A 446 9.63 20.32 -22.57
C PHE A 446 9.55 21.73 -21.99
N GLU A 447 8.55 22.00 -21.15
CA GLU A 447 8.32 23.33 -20.55
C GLU A 447 7.90 23.23 -19.08
N GLU A 448 8.43 24.15 -18.26
CA GLU A 448 8.01 24.26 -16.86
C GLU A 448 6.64 24.93 -16.82
N TRP A 449 5.66 24.26 -16.21
CA TRP A 449 4.31 24.78 -16.11
C TRP A 449 3.60 24.30 -14.85
N ASP A 450 3.04 25.25 -14.09
CA ASP A 450 2.15 24.95 -12.97
C ASP A 450 0.76 24.55 -13.50
N LEU A 451 0.49 23.25 -13.47
CA LEU A 451 -0.75 22.66 -13.95
C LEU A 451 -2.00 23.18 -13.22
N ILE A 452 -1.86 23.54 -11.94
CA ILE A 452 -2.98 23.93 -11.08
C ILE A 452 -3.26 25.43 -11.18
N ALA A 453 -2.23 26.27 -11.06
CA ALA A 453 -2.38 27.72 -10.97
C ALA A 453 -1.77 28.51 -12.15
N GLY A 454 -1.01 27.86 -13.03
CA GLY A 454 -0.32 28.50 -14.15
C GLY A 454 -1.27 29.06 -15.23
N PRO A 455 -0.88 30.12 -15.95
CA PRO A 455 -1.62 30.59 -17.13
C PRO A 455 -1.58 29.53 -18.24
N TYR A 456 -2.59 29.46 -19.10
CA TYR A 456 -2.61 28.46 -20.19
C TYR A 456 -1.71 28.81 -21.38
N ASP A 457 -1.24 30.05 -21.49
CA ASP A 457 -0.44 30.52 -22.64
C ASP A 457 0.76 29.62 -23.01
N PRO A 458 1.50 28.99 -22.07
CA PRO A 458 2.59 28.06 -22.39
C PRO A 458 2.13 26.77 -23.08
N VAL A 459 0.91 26.30 -22.81
CA VAL A 459 0.40 25.00 -23.29
C VAL A 459 -0.71 25.10 -24.32
N LEU A 460 -1.42 26.24 -24.39
CA LEU A 460 -2.48 26.54 -25.35
C LEU A 460 -2.06 27.71 -26.23
N ASN A 461 -1.12 27.46 -27.14
CA ASN A 461 -0.63 28.44 -28.09
C ASN A 461 -0.55 27.87 -29.51
N GLY A 462 -0.45 28.76 -30.49
CA GLY A 462 -0.31 28.38 -31.90
C GLY A 462 -1.48 27.51 -32.37
N GLU A 463 -1.16 26.38 -33.00
CA GLU A 463 -2.15 25.41 -33.48
C GLU A 463 -2.90 24.67 -32.35
N GLN A 464 -2.40 24.76 -31.11
CA GLN A 464 -2.96 24.12 -29.93
C GLN A 464 -3.80 25.08 -29.08
N THR A 465 -4.16 26.26 -29.60
CA THR A 465 -5.04 27.23 -28.91
C THR A 465 -6.42 26.63 -28.58
N GLU A 466 -6.90 25.68 -29.40
CA GLU A 466 -8.17 24.96 -29.21
C GLU A 466 -7.99 23.62 -28.47
N GLY A 467 -6.78 23.31 -27.98
CA GLY A 467 -6.45 22.08 -27.27
C GLY A 467 -5.70 21.02 -28.10
N TRP A 468 -5.29 19.95 -27.43
CA TRP A 468 -4.48 18.84 -27.93
C TRP A 468 -5.36 17.65 -28.34
N ASP A 469 -4.90 16.82 -29.29
CA ASP A 469 -5.60 15.58 -29.66
C ASP A 469 -5.63 14.61 -28.49
N VAL A 470 -4.48 14.45 -27.84
CA VAL A 470 -4.27 13.52 -26.73
C VAL A 470 -3.57 14.27 -25.60
N VAL A 471 -4.20 14.25 -24.42
CA VAL A 471 -3.58 14.67 -23.17
C VAL A 471 -3.33 13.42 -22.33
N LEU A 472 -2.11 13.28 -21.83
CA LEU A 472 -1.63 12.13 -21.07
C LEU A 472 -1.37 12.56 -19.63
N ASP A 473 -1.75 11.72 -18.68
CA ASP A 473 -1.38 11.82 -17.27
C ASP A 473 -0.97 10.42 -16.81
N LYS A 474 0.32 10.28 -16.48
CA LYS A 474 0.90 9.04 -15.96
C LYS A 474 1.26 9.19 -14.48
N GLY A 475 0.25 9.50 -13.66
CA GLY A 475 0.33 9.53 -12.19
C GLY A 475 0.35 10.93 -11.58
N THR A 476 0.35 11.99 -12.39
CA THR A 476 0.34 13.38 -11.91
C THR A 476 -0.90 13.67 -11.07
N PHE A 477 -2.05 13.11 -11.46
CA PHE A 477 -3.25 13.17 -10.65
C PHE A 477 -3.10 12.46 -9.29
N ASP A 478 -2.31 11.37 -9.20
CA ASP A 478 -2.02 10.70 -7.92
C ASP A 478 -1.21 11.59 -6.99
N ALA A 479 -0.13 12.20 -7.50
CA ALA A 479 0.68 13.13 -6.73
C ALA A 479 -0.18 14.31 -6.20
N ILE A 480 -1.00 14.91 -7.06
CA ILE A 480 -1.90 16.00 -6.69
C ILE A 480 -2.96 15.55 -5.67
N SER A 481 -3.46 14.32 -5.79
CA SER A 481 -4.42 13.74 -4.84
C SER A 481 -3.81 13.52 -3.45
N LEU A 482 -2.50 13.29 -3.36
CA LEU A 482 -1.76 13.12 -2.11
C LEU A 482 -1.28 14.45 -1.50
N SER A 483 -1.56 15.60 -2.13
CA SER A 483 -1.22 16.92 -1.60
C SER A 483 -2.27 17.38 -0.57
N ASP A 484 -1.83 18.01 0.53
CA ASP A 484 -2.69 18.70 1.49
C ASP A 484 -3.04 20.13 1.08
N GLU A 485 -2.42 20.63 0.01
CA GLU A 485 -2.63 21.98 -0.50
C GLU A 485 -4.07 22.20 -0.97
N LYS A 486 -4.47 23.48 -0.93
CA LYS A 486 -5.82 23.90 -1.26
C LYS A 486 -5.80 25.06 -2.24
N ASP A 487 -6.79 25.08 -3.12
CA ASP A 487 -7.01 26.20 -4.02
C ASP A 487 -7.45 27.46 -3.25
N VAL A 488 -7.58 28.58 -3.97
CA VAL A 488 -8.02 29.86 -3.40
C VAL A 488 -9.43 29.81 -2.78
N GLN A 489 -10.21 28.77 -3.07
CA GLN A 489 -11.56 28.54 -2.53
C GLN A 489 -11.56 27.54 -1.36
N GLY A 490 -10.39 27.01 -0.98
CA GLY A 490 -10.23 26.05 0.11
C GLY A 490 -10.53 24.59 -0.26
N ARG A 491 -10.68 24.28 -1.55
CA ARG A 491 -10.85 22.91 -2.08
C ARG A 491 -9.49 22.22 -2.20
N ARG A 492 -9.42 20.90 -2.03
CA ARG A 492 -8.18 20.13 -2.31
C ARG A 492 -7.84 20.26 -3.80
N LEU A 493 -6.55 20.27 -4.14
CA LEU A 493 -6.10 20.48 -5.53
C LEU A 493 -6.66 19.42 -6.50
N CYS A 494 -6.89 18.19 -6.07
CA CYS A 494 -7.52 17.16 -6.90
C CYS A 494 -8.95 17.52 -7.33
N GLU A 495 -9.68 18.31 -6.54
CA GLU A 495 -11.06 18.73 -6.86
C GLU A 495 -11.12 19.70 -8.04
N CYS A 496 -10.08 20.49 -8.27
CA CYS A 496 -10.01 21.43 -9.39
C CYS A 496 -9.27 20.84 -10.61
N TYR A 497 -8.65 19.68 -10.48
CA TYR A 497 -7.82 19.09 -11.53
C TYR A 497 -8.57 18.87 -12.85
N ARG A 498 -9.79 18.32 -12.81
CA ARG A 498 -10.62 18.15 -14.01
C ARG A 498 -10.90 19.50 -14.70
N GLU A 499 -11.17 20.55 -13.94
CA GLU A 499 -11.46 21.90 -14.46
C GLU A 499 -10.23 22.48 -15.18
N ARG A 500 -9.03 22.06 -14.75
CA ARG A 500 -7.74 22.44 -15.36
C ARG A 500 -7.39 21.65 -16.60
N VAL A 501 -7.69 20.35 -16.62
CA VAL A 501 -7.38 19.46 -17.75
C VAL A 501 -8.38 19.60 -18.90
N LEU A 502 -9.67 19.84 -18.61
CA LEU A 502 -10.72 19.88 -19.62
C LEU A 502 -10.44 20.85 -20.79
N PRO A 503 -9.95 22.09 -20.58
CA PRO A 503 -9.61 23.00 -21.67
C PRO A 503 -8.41 22.55 -22.51
N LEU A 504 -7.53 21.69 -21.97
CA LEU A 504 -6.32 21.22 -22.64
C LEU A 504 -6.63 20.22 -23.75
N VAL A 505 -7.73 19.48 -23.64
CA VAL A 505 -8.16 18.47 -24.62
C VAL A 505 -9.04 19.16 -25.65
N ARG A 506 -8.79 19.04 -26.96
CA ARG A 506 -9.71 19.62 -27.97
C ARG A 506 -11.08 18.94 -27.91
N LYS A 507 -12.15 19.57 -28.42
CA LYS A 507 -13.44 18.88 -28.56
C LYS A 507 -13.28 17.65 -29.47
N GLY A 508 -13.73 16.49 -29.01
CA GLY A 508 -13.51 15.19 -29.65
C GLY A 508 -12.14 14.55 -29.39
N GLY A 509 -11.19 15.28 -28.79
CA GLY A 509 -9.90 14.73 -28.34
C GLY A 509 -10.03 13.89 -27.08
N ILE A 510 -8.94 13.24 -26.68
CA ILE A 510 -8.89 12.31 -25.55
C ILE A 510 -7.94 12.73 -24.43
N PHE A 511 -8.30 12.30 -23.23
CA PHE A 511 -7.51 12.38 -22.02
C PHE A 511 -7.32 10.96 -21.47
N LEU A 512 -6.07 10.51 -21.37
CA LEU A 512 -5.73 9.27 -20.70
C LEU A 512 -5.12 9.59 -19.34
N VAL A 513 -5.73 9.06 -18.28
CA VAL A 513 -5.21 9.16 -16.91
C VAL A 513 -4.91 7.79 -16.36
N THR A 514 -3.69 7.61 -15.87
CA THR A 514 -3.22 6.40 -15.19
C THR A 514 -3.06 6.69 -13.71
N SER A 515 -3.63 5.84 -12.86
CA SER A 515 -3.58 6.00 -11.41
C SER A 515 -3.33 4.69 -10.68
N CYS A 516 -2.51 4.72 -9.63
CA CYS A 516 -2.35 3.62 -8.68
C CYS A 516 -3.17 3.79 -7.38
N ASN A 517 -3.67 5.00 -7.09
CA ASN A 517 -4.48 5.25 -5.89
C ASN A 517 -5.98 5.20 -6.12
N TRP A 518 -6.44 5.35 -7.36
CA TRP A 518 -7.85 5.42 -7.71
C TRP A 518 -8.26 4.24 -8.61
N THR A 519 -9.35 3.59 -8.24
CA THR A 519 -9.98 2.56 -9.08
C THR A 519 -10.64 3.18 -10.32
N GLU A 520 -10.95 2.35 -11.34
CA GLU A 520 -11.74 2.79 -12.51
C GLU A 520 -13.05 3.50 -12.10
N THR A 521 -13.71 3.04 -11.03
CA THR A 521 -14.98 3.62 -10.57
C THR A 521 -14.77 5.00 -9.96
N GLU A 522 -13.68 5.20 -9.22
CA GLU A 522 -13.37 6.48 -8.60
C GLU A 522 -12.84 7.49 -9.61
N LEU A 523 -12.01 7.07 -10.57
CA LEU A 523 -11.58 7.92 -11.68
C LEU A 523 -12.79 8.42 -12.50
N ARG A 524 -13.80 7.59 -12.73
CA ARG A 524 -15.08 8.05 -13.30
C ARG A 524 -15.74 9.12 -12.44
N GLY A 525 -15.82 8.89 -11.12
CA GLY A 525 -16.35 9.87 -10.18
C GLY A 525 -15.63 11.22 -10.19
N TRP A 526 -14.31 11.23 -10.46
CA TRP A 526 -13.51 12.45 -10.58
C TRP A 526 -13.68 13.17 -11.91
N PHE A 527 -13.64 12.43 -13.02
CA PHE A 527 -13.49 13.02 -14.36
C PHE A 527 -14.78 13.05 -15.17
N GLU A 528 -15.65 12.06 -15.04
CA GLU A 528 -16.85 11.93 -15.87
C GLU A 528 -17.77 13.15 -15.69
N LYS A 529 -18.32 13.63 -16.81
CA LYS A 529 -19.12 14.85 -16.83
C LYS A 529 -20.39 14.68 -15.98
N THR A 530 -20.74 15.75 -15.27
CA THR A 530 -22.02 15.86 -14.54
C THR A 530 -23.01 16.80 -15.26
N SER A 531 -22.62 17.32 -16.43
CA SER A 531 -23.32 18.29 -17.27
C SER A 531 -23.23 17.91 -18.75
N GLU A 532 -23.82 18.70 -19.65
CA GLU A 532 -23.81 18.43 -21.10
C GLU A 532 -22.39 18.40 -21.68
N GLU A 533 -21.54 19.37 -21.31
CA GLU A 533 -20.12 19.41 -21.68
C GLU A 533 -19.24 18.77 -20.58
N GLY A 534 -18.17 18.08 -21.01
CA GLY A 534 -17.18 17.49 -20.10
C GLY A 534 -16.50 16.26 -20.70
N PHE A 535 -16.06 15.36 -19.82
CA PHE A 535 -15.43 14.10 -20.21
C PHE A 535 -16.44 12.94 -20.20
N GLU A 536 -16.46 12.16 -21.28
CA GLU A 536 -17.15 10.87 -21.37
C GLU A 536 -16.13 9.75 -21.49
N ILE A 537 -16.35 8.64 -20.80
CA ILE A 537 -15.46 7.49 -20.94
C ILE A 537 -15.62 6.83 -22.32
N VAL A 538 -14.51 6.58 -23.00
CA VAL A 538 -14.47 5.91 -24.31
C VAL A 538 -13.60 4.66 -24.33
N GLY A 539 -12.79 4.43 -23.30
CA GLY A 539 -12.01 3.21 -23.20
C GLY A 539 -11.24 3.08 -21.91
N ARG A 540 -10.54 1.95 -21.78
CA ARG A 540 -9.62 1.66 -20.69
C ARG A 540 -8.47 0.81 -21.21
N VAL A 541 -7.31 0.93 -20.57
CA VAL A 541 -6.16 0.07 -20.87
C VAL A 541 -6.23 -1.16 -19.97
N GLU A 542 -6.10 -2.35 -20.54
CA GLU A 542 -6.13 -3.58 -19.77
C GLU A 542 -4.73 -3.97 -19.27
N TYR A 543 -4.52 -3.84 -17.96
CA TYR A 543 -3.35 -4.38 -17.29
C TYR A 543 -3.54 -5.82 -16.84
N ARG A 544 -2.42 -6.49 -16.54
CA ARG A 544 -2.44 -7.80 -15.89
C ARG A 544 -3.25 -7.68 -14.60
N SER A 545 -4.34 -8.41 -14.56
CA SER A 545 -5.28 -8.40 -13.45
C SER A 545 -5.10 -9.63 -12.57
N PHE A 546 -5.20 -9.44 -11.27
CA PHE A 546 -5.28 -10.52 -10.31
C PHE A 546 -6.76 -10.71 -9.92
N SER A 547 -7.20 -11.96 -9.86
CA SER A 547 -8.57 -12.28 -9.42
C SER A 547 -8.51 -12.91 -8.04
N PHE A 548 -9.22 -12.31 -7.09
CA PHE A 548 -9.29 -12.75 -5.69
C PHE A 548 -10.75 -12.70 -5.23
N GLY A 549 -11.29 -13.82 -4.71
CA GLY A 549 -12.65 -13.86 -4.14
C GLY A 549 -13.79 -13.47 -5.10
N GLY A 550 -13.61 -13.58 -6.41
CA GLY A 550 -14.59 -13.14 -7.42
C GLY A 550 -14.47 -11.67 -7.84
N HIS A 551 -13.55 -10.92 -7.24
CA HIS A 551 -13.20 -9.55 -7.61
C HIS A 551 -11.88 -9.54 -8.40
N LYS A 552 -11.84 -8.76 -9.49
CA LYS A 552 -10.69 -8.62 -10.39
C LYS A 552 -10.07 -7.25 -10.13
N GLY A 553 -8.83 -7.21 -9.65
CA GLY A 553 -8.07 -5.98 -9.37
C GLY A 553 -6.86 -5.84 -10.29
N GLN A 554 -6.48 -4.61 -10.59
CA GLN A 554 -5.26 -4.24 -11.31
C GLN A 554 -4.40 -3.36 -10.40
N THR A 555 -3.07 -3.41 -10.58
CA THR A 555 -2.11 -2.59 -9.80
C THR A 555 -2.23 -1.10 -10.09
N ILE A 556 -2.69 -0.76 -11.29
CA ILE A 556 -3.00 0.58 -11.76
C ILE A 556 -4.29 0.53 -12.59
N SER A 557 -5.00 1.66 -12.66
CA SER A 557 -6.16 1.87 -13.53
C SER A 557 -5.83 2.95 -14.55
N THR A 558 -6.04 2.68 -15.85
CA THR A 558 -5.94 3.72 -16.89
C THR A 558 -7.23 3.84 -17.66
N LEU A 559 -7.84 5.02 -17.60
CA LEU A 559 -9.07 5.35 -18.29
C LEU A 559 -8.82 6.37 -19.39
N CYS A 560 -9.50 6.15 -20.52
CA CYS A 560 -9.54 7.08 -21.63
C CYS A 560 -10.88 7.80 -21.64
N PHE A 561 -10.83 9.12 -21.54
CA PHE A 561 -11.96 10.02 -21.62
C PHE A 561 -11.92 10.82 -22.91
N ARG A 562 -13.06 11.02 -23.56
CA ARG A 562 -13.22 11.92 -24.70
C ARG A 562 -13.89 13.20 -24.23
N ARG A 563 -13.38 14.35 -24.66
CA ARG A 563 -14.05 15.64 -24.42
C ARG A 563 -15.23 15.78 -25.38
N VAL A 564 -16.42 16.00 -24.83
CA VAL A 564 -17.67 16.22 -25.59
C VAL A 564 -18.23 17.63 -25.41
#